data_AF-A0AAD2HRN3-F1
#
_entry.id   AF-A0AAD2HRN3-F1
#
_cell.length_a   1.000
_cell.length_b   1.000
_cell.length_c   1.000
_cell.angle_alpha   90.00
_cell.angle_beta   90.00
_cell.angle_gamma   90.00
#
_symmetry.space_group_name_H-M   'P 1'
#
loop_
_entity.id
_entity.type
_entity.pdbx_description
1 polymer ?
#
loop_
_entity_poly.entity_id
_entity_poly.type
_entity_poly.pdbx_seq_one_letter_code
_entity_poly.pdbx_strand_id
1 'polypeptide(L)'
;MISSTALPCCFPIIGGRKVEHLLSNIEALEISLSPEQIEFLESVLPFDPGFPATMIGNGISSTPFLETAGHCDRMPVQQTIPHTKKLVGRD
;
A
#
# COMPACT_ATOMS: atom_id res chain seq x y z
N MET A 1 19.64 0.99 -3.55
CA MET A 1 19.07 -0.37 -3.64
C MET A 1 17.86 -0.42 -2.74
N ILE A 2 16.67 -0.24 -3.31
CA ILE A 2 15.41 -0.60 -2.66
C ILE A 2 14.82 -1.69 -3.55
N SER A 3 15.45 -2.86 -3.55
CA SER A 3 14.93 -4.03 -4.25
C SER A 3 13.84 -4.64 -3.37
N SER A 4 12.64 -4.83 -3.90
CA SER A 4 11.57 -5.65 -3.31
C SER A 4 11.09 -5.20 -1.92
N THR A 5 10.19 -4.22 -1.88
CA THR A 5 9.23 -4.14 -0.77
C THR A 5 7.85 -3.82 -1.33
N ALA A 6 7.28 -4.79 -2.04
CA ALA A 6 5.84 -4.96 -1.96
C ALA A 6 5.52 -5.15 -0.47
N LEU A 7 4.97 -4.11 0.15
CA LEU A 7 4.53 -4.17 1.55
C LEU A 7 3.65 -5.43 1.68
N PRO A 8 3.92 -6.35 2.63
CA PRO A 8 3.34 -7.69 2.60
C PRO A 8 1.81 -7.76 2.79
N CYS A 9 1.14 -6.61 2.85
CA CYS A 9 -0.30 -6.46 3.08
C CYS A 9 -0.94 -5.36 2.22
N CYS A 10 -0.38 -5.04 1.04
CA CYS A 10 -1.06 -4.16 0.09
C CYS A 10 -2.18 -4.92 -0.61
N PHE A 11 -3.41 -4.76 -0.12
CA PHE A 11 -4.60 -5.15 -0.86
C PHE A 11 -5.01 -3.95 -1.74
N PRO A 12 -5.12 -4.12 -3.07
CA PRO A 12 -5.63 -3.06 -3.91
C PRO A 12 -7.06 -2.73 -3.48
N ILE A 13 -7.32 -1.46 -3.17
CA ILE A 13 -8.67 -0.98 -2.94
C ILE A 13 -9.31 -0.77 -4.31
N ILE A 14 -10.25 -1.65 -4.64
CA ILE A 14 -10.90 -1.64 -5.95
C ILE A 14 -12.19 -0.83 -5.86
N GLY A 15 -12.22 0.29 -6.58
CA GLY A 15 -13.40 1.16 -6.70
C GLY A 15 -14.11 0.94 -8.03
N GLY A 16 -15.43 0.73 -7.99
CA GLY A 16 -16.27 0.66 -9.19
C GLY A 16 -17.61 1.35 -8.96
N ARG A 17 -18.11 2.10 -9.95
CA ARG A 17 -19.45 2.70 -9.90
C ARG A 17 -20.50 1.87 -10.65
N LYS A 18 -20.07 0.79 -11.30
CA LYS A 18 -20.91 -0.13 -12.06
C LYS A 18 -20.46 -1.56 -11.85
N VAL A 19 -21.36 -2.51 -12.09
CA VAL A 19 -21.13 -3.95 -11.86
C VAL A 19 -20.03 -4.50 -12.78
N GLU A 20 -19.91 -3.97 -14.00
CA GLU A 20 -18.94 -4.46 -14.98
C GLU A 20 -17.50 -4.22 -14.51
N HIS A 21 -17.26 -3.15 -13.75
CA HIS A 21 -15.94 -2.90 -13.17
C HIS A 21 -15.59 -3.97 -12.13
N LEU A 22 -16.55 -4.39 -11.31
CA LEU A 22 -16.31 -5.45 -10.33
C LEU A 22 -15.94 -6.77 -11.02
N LEU A 23 -16.67 -7.13 -12.08
CA LEU A 23 -16.39 -8.35 -12.85
C LEU A 23 -15.02 -8.32 -13.51
N SER A 24 -14.66 -7.21 -14.16
CA SER A 24 -13.34 -7.08 -14.80
C SER A 24 -12.19 -7.12 -13.79
N ASN A 25 -12.39 -6.62 -12.57
CA ASN A 25 -11.38 -6.72 -11.51
C ASN A 25 -11.21 -8.15 -10.98
N ILE A 26 -12.28 -8.96 -10.99
CA ILE A 26 -12.20 -10.38 -10.65
C ILE A 26 -11.40 -11.13 -11.73
N GLU A 27 -11.68 -10.88 -13.01
CA GLU A 27 -10.92 -11.45 -14.13
C GLU A 27 -9.44 -11.04 -14.07
N ALA A 28 -9.13 -9.81 -13.66
CA ALA A 28 -7.76 -9.35 -13.50
C ALA A 28 -6.95 -10.14 -12.45
N LEU A 29 -7.60 -10.80 -11.49
CA LEU A 29 -6.93 -11.67 -10.51
C LEU A 29 -6.38 -12.97 -11.13
N GLU A 30 -6.84 -13.34 -12.33
CA GLU A 30 -6.34 -14.52 -13.06
C GLU A 30 -5.04 -14.23 -13.82
N ILE A 31 -4.72 -12.94 -14.01
CA ILE A 31 -3.53 -12.51 -14.76
C ILE A 31 -2.33 -12.52 -13.81
N SER A 32 -1.26 -13.19 -14.24
CA SER A 32 0.04 -13.19 -13.55
C SER A 32 1.09 -12.52 -14.43
N LEU A 33 1.82 -11.56 -13.88
CA LEU A 33 2.88 -10.86 -14.58
C LEU A 33 4.24 -11.54 -14.33
N SER A 34 5.09 -11.58 -15.34
CA SER A 34 6.48 -12.01 -15.18
C SER A 34 7.32 -10.94 -14.46
N PRO A 35 8.44 -11.31 -13.83
CA PRO A 35 9.32 -10.34 -13.16
C PRO A 35 9.78 -9.20 -14.08
N GLU A 36 10.08 -9.52 -15.34
CA GLU A 36 10.53 -8.54 -16.35
C GLU A 36 9.41 -7.56 -16.71
N GLN A 37 8.16 -8.03 -16.74
CA GLN A 37 7.00 -7.16 -16.97
C GLN A 37 6.76 -6.22 -15.80
N ILE A 38 6.97 -6.68 -14.56
CA ILE A 38 6.86 -5.86 -13.36
C ILE A 38 7.93 -4.77 -13.38
N GLU A 39 9.19 -5.14 -13.62
CA GLU A 39 10.30 -4.17 -13.69
C GLU A 39 10.06 -3.13 -14.80
N PHE A 40 9.56 -3.54 -15.96
CA PHE A 40 9.18 -2.63 -17.02
C PHE A 40 8.12 -1.62 -16.55
N LEU A 41 7.04 -2.07 -15.91
CA LEU A 41 5.97 -1.21 -15.40
C LEU A 41 6.45 -0.24 -14.32
N GLU A 42 7.31 -0.69 -13.41
CA GLU A 42 7.91 0.16 -12.35
C GLU A 42 8.89 1.19 -12.90
N SER A 43 9.54 0.90 -14.04
CA SER A 43 10.55 1.78 -14.64
C SER A 43 9.99 2.94 -15.47
N VAL A 44 8.68 2.95 -15.79
CA VAL A 44 8.08 3.93 -16.71
C VAL A 44 8.19 5.35 -16.17
N LEU A 45 8.08 5.52 -14.85
CA LEU A 45 8.19 6.83 -14.19
C LEU A 45 9.05 6.71 -12.93
N PRO A 46 9.86 7.72 -12.62
CA PRO A 46 10.54 7.78 -11.33
C PRO A 46 9.50 7.80 -10.21
N PHE A 47 9.75 7.02 -9.16
CA PHE A 47 8.87 6.97 -8.00
C PHE A 47 8.75 8.35 -7.34
N ASP A 48 7.57 8.95 -7.41
CA ASP A 48 7.21 10.19 -6.71
C ASP A 48 6.16 9.87 -5.63
N PRO A 49 6.52 9.95 -4.33
CA PRO A 49 5.59 9.73 -3.23
C PRO A 49 4.37 10.68 -3.23
N GLY A 50 4.47 11.85 -3.87
CA GLY A 50 3.37 12.80 -4.04
C GLY A 50 2.61 13.11 -2.74
N PHE A 51 1.30 13.31 -2.86
CA PHE A 51 0.41 13.45 -1.71
C PHE A 51 0.04 12.08 -1.12
N PRO A 52 -0.02 11.89 0.22
CA PRO A 52 0.13 12.90 1.27
C PRO A 52 1.58 13.12 1.74
N ALA A 53 2.56 12.39 1.22
CA ALA A 53 3.94 12.45 1.68
C ALA A 53 4.56 13.86 1.56
N THR A 54 4.20 14.65 0.56
CA THR A 54 4.61 16.06 0.43
C THR A 54 4.01 16.98 1.50
N MET A 55 2.91 16.59 2.13
CA MET A 55 2.21 17.36 3.15
C MET A 55 2.58 16.92 4.58
N ILE A 56 2.62 15.61 4.84
CA ILE A 56 2.85 15.04 6.17
C ILE A 56 4.22 14.38 6.34
N GLY A 57 5.07 14.43 5.32
CA GLY A 57 6.40 13.87 5.34
C GLY A 57 6.41 12.34 5.24
N ASN A 58 7.58 11.77 5.52
CA ASN A 58 7.88 10.33 5.41
C ASN A 58 7.70 9.56 6.74
N GLY A 59 7.12 10.19 7.77
CA GLY A 59 6.88 9.57 9.07
C GLY A 59 8.13 9.38 9.95
N ILE A 60 9.30 9.89 9.56
CA ILE A 60 10.52 9.84 10.38
C ILE A 60 10.46 10.86 11.52
N SER A 61 9.96 12.06 11.23
CA SER A 61 9.75 13.16 12.18
C SER A 61 8.35 13.73 12.03
N SER A 62 7.83 14.31 13.11
CA SER A 62 6.62 15.13 13.04
C SER A 62 6.87 16.31 12.11
N THR A 63 5.92 16.59 11.22
CA THR A 63 6.00 17.78 10.37
C THR A 63 5.46 18.99 11.12
N PRO A 64 5.95 20.21 10.83
CA PRO A 64 5.43 21.43 11.45
C PRO A 64 3.91 21.58 11.28
N PHE A 65 3.38 21.06 10.18
CA PHE A 65 1.95 21.00 9.92
C PHE A 65 1.19 20.19 11.00
N LEU A 66 1.71 19.03 11.41
CA LEU A 66 1.09 18.19 12.43
C LEU A 66 1.33 18.73 13.85
N GLU A 67 2.50 19.30 14.12
CA GLU A 67 2.84 19.86 15.45
C GLU A 67 1.96 21.05 15.84
N THR A 68 1.52 21.85 14.86
CA THR A 68 0.59 22.96 15.11
C THR A 68 -0.84 22.49 15.37
N ALA A 69 -1.21 21.28 14.95
CA ALA A 69 -2.56 20.73 15.10
C ALA A 69 -2.77 20.01 16.45
N GLY A 70 -1.70 19.68 17.19
CA GLY A 70 -1.79 19.09 18.51
C GLY A 70 -0.59 18.21 18.90
N HIS A 71 -0.68 17.60 20.09
CA HIS A 71 0.33 16.64 20.55
C HIS A 71 0.27 15.35 19.71
N CYS A 72 1.37 15.03 19.03
CA CYS A 72 1.48 13.83 18.21
C CYS A 72 2.29 12.76 18.94
N ASP A 73 1.61 11.70 19.39
CA ASP A 73 2.27 10.52 19.96
C ASP A 73 2.80 9.60 18.86
N ARG A 74 4.10 9.26 18.92
CA ARG A 74 4.69 8.32 17.97
C ARG A 74 4.32 6.89 18.36
N MET A 75 3.49 6.26 17.54
CA MET A 75 3.23 4.83 17.68
C MET A 75 4.43 4.01 17.17
N PRO A 76 4.80 2.91 17.86
CA PRO A 76 5.80 1.99 17.34
C PRO A 76 5.31 1.36 16.03
N VAL A 77 6.24 1.07 15.11
CA VAL A 77 5.91 0.42 13.85
C VAL A 77 5.26 -0.94 14.13
N GLN A 78 4.01 -1.10 13.74
CA GLN A 78 3.32 -2.38 13.87
C GLN A 78 3.94 -3.38 12.90
N GLN A 79 4.31 -4.56 13.42
CA GLN A 79 4.83 -5.63 12.58
C GLN A 79 3.76 -6.11 11.60
N THR A 80 4.21 -6.50 10.42
CA THR A 80 3.36 -7.11 9.39
C THR A 80 2.63 -8.33 9.94
N ILE A 81 1.32 -8.41 9.75
CA ILE A 81 0.53 -9.60 10.05
C ILE A 81 0.85 -10.66 8.98
N PRO A 82 1.47 -11.80 9.33
CA PRO A 82 1.77 -12.83 8.36
C PRO A 82 0.47 -13.43 7.82
N HIS A 83 0.41 -13.69 6.51
CA HIS A 83 -0.69 -14.44 5.89
C HIS A 83 -0.64 -15.92 6.34
N THR A 84 -1.14 -16.19 7.55
CA THR A 84 -1.32 -17.56 8.06
C THR A 84 -2.80 -17.93 8.00
N LYS A 85 -3.10 -19.06 7.38
CA LYS A 85 -4.44 -19.67 7.35
C LYS A 85 -4.77 -20.25 8.73
N LYS A 86 -4.99 -19.40 9.73
CA LYS A 86 -5.63 -19.77 11.00
C LYS A 86 -6.75 -18.79 11.28
N LEU A 87 -7.93 -19.11 10.75
CA LEU A 87 -9.18 -18.75 11.39
C LEU A 87 -9.25 -19.58 12.68
N VAL A 88 -8.63 -19.08 13.76
CA VAL A 88 -8.95 -19.58 15.10
C VAL A 88 -10.39 -19.15 15.36
N GLY A 89 -11.25 -20.14 15.61
CA GLY A 89 -12.65 -19.95 15.95
C GLY A 89 -12.81 -18.90 17.04
N ARG A 90 -13.71 -17.95 16.77
CA ARG A 90 -14.38 -17.19 17.82
C ARG A 90 -15.60 -18.01 18.21
N ASP A 91 -15.41 -18.80 19.26
CA ASP A 91 -16.47 -19.04 20.23
C ASP A 91 -16.62 -17.78 21.08
#